data_AF-A0A395U9B3-F1
#
_entry.id   AF-A0A395U9B3-F1
#
_cell.length_a   1.000
_cell.length_b   1.000
_cell.length_c   1.000
_cell.angle_alpha   90.00
_cell.angle_beta   90.00
_cell.angle_gamma   90.00
#
_symmetry.space_group_name_H-M   'P 1'
#
loop_
_entity.id
_entity.type
_entity.pdbx_description
1 polymer ?
#
loop_
_entity_poly.entity_id
_entity_poly.type
_entity_poly.pdbx_seq_one_letter_code
_entity_poly.pdbx_strand_id
1 'polypeptide(L)'
;MPLWDDFIAHIIGVRDHEQVTDLVLLMLGFYVVFAFNNVIDSYFYGIGRTDLMLYQSLAVNTLFYGSAFVAYQLGWFEPTLEGIAFMFGVGITFDAIITMGLYRWLRANQSCESVTTKPVLG
;
A
#
# COMPACT_ATOMS: atom_id res chain seq x y z
N MET A 1 -16.50 7.54 17.60
CA MET A 1 -17.78 6.83 17.38
C MET A 1 -18.05 5.99 18.62
N PRO A 2 -19.18 6.18 19.34
CA PRO A 2 -19.36 5.63 20.69
C PRO A 2 -19.38 4.09 20.79
N LEU A 3 -19.72 3.39 19.71
CA LEU A 3 -19.71 1.92 19.65
C LEU A 3 -18.30 1.30 19.61
N TRP A 4 -17.29 2.03 19.14
CA TRP A 4 -15.93 1.51 19.01
C TRP A 4 -15.19 1.53 20.36
N ASP A 5 -15.34 2.60 21.15
CA ASP A 5 -14.73 2.66 22.47
C ASP A 5 -15.29 1.59 23.41
N ASP A 6 -16.61 1.37 23.40
CA ASP A 6 -17.21 0.30 24.20
C ASP A 6 -16.75 -1.09 23.74
N PHE A 7 -16.61 -1.33 22.44
CA PHE A 7 -16.10 -2.61 21.93
C PHE A 7 -14.64 -2.85 22.35
N ILE A 8 -13.77 -1.84 22.22
CA ILE A 8 -12.35 -1.96 22.58
C ILE A 8 -12.17 -2.09 24.09
N ALA A 9 -12.91 -1.31 24.88
CA ALA A 9 -12.83 -1.35 26.34
C ALA A 9 -13.37 -2.66 26.91
N HIS A 10 -14.48 -3.19 26.38
CA HIS A 10 -15.19 -4.32 26.98
C HIS A 10 -14.82 -5.70 26.39
N ILE A 11 -14.46 -5.79 25.11
CA ILE A 11 -14.14 -7.06 24.44
C ILE A 11 -12.62 -7.29 24.32
N ILE A 12 -11.85 -6.24 24.00
CA ILE A 12 -10.39 -6.35 23.87
C ILE A 12 -9.69 -6.18 25.23
N GLY A 13 -10.32 -5.49 26.19
CA GLY A 13 -9.84 -5.40 27.57
C GLY A 13 -8.57 -4.55 27.73
N VAL A 14 -8.34 -3.60 26.82
CA VAL A 14 -7.17 -2.72 26.83
C VAL A 14 -7.48 -1.47 27.67
N ARG A 15 -6.60 -1.15 28.63
CA ARG A 15 -6.77 0.00 29.54
C ARG A 15 -6.68 1.34 28.81
N ASP A 16 -5.87 1.43 27.76
CA ASP A 16 -5.66 2.61 26.92
C ASP A 16 -6.46 2.53 25.61
N HIS A 17 -7.78 2.45 25.74
CA HIS A 17 -8.71 2.28 24.61
C HIS A 17 -8.69 3.46 23.63
N GLU A 18 -8.53 4.71 24.11
CA GLU A 18 -8.48 5.90 23.24
C GLU A 18 -7.31 5.84 22.23
N GLN A 19 -6.10 5.47 22.68
CA GLN A 19 -4.93 5.37 21.77
C GLN A 19 -5.13 4.30 20.69
N VAL A 20 -5.76 3.17 21.04
CA VAL A 20 -6.03 2.11 20.07
C VAL A 20 -7.11 2.55 19.08
N THR A 21 -8.17 3.22 19.55
CA THR A 21 -9.23 3.77 18.70
C THR A 21 -8.66 4.76 17.68
N ASP A 22 -7.79 5.67 18.11
CA ASP A 22 -7.14 6.65 17.22
C ASP A 22 -6.20 5.97 16.21
N LEU A 23 -5.43 4.96 16.62
CA LEU A 23 -4.59 4.17 15.72
C LEU A 23 -5.42 3.47 14.63
N VAL A 24 -6.54 2.85 15.02
CA VAL A 24 -7.43 2.15 14.10
C VAL A 24 -8.07 3.13 13.12
N LEU A 25 -8.49 4.31 13.57
CA LEU A 25 -9.02 5.36 12.71
C LEU A 25 -7.97 5.88 11.72
N LEU A 26 -6.73 6.06 12.16
CA LEU A 26 -5.61 6.43 11.29
C LEU A 26 -5.36 5.35 10.24
N MET A 27 -5.26 4.08 10.66
CA MET A 27 -5.08 2.94 9.75
C MET A 27 -6.25 2.77 8.80
N LEU A 28 -7.49 3.07 9.21
CA LEU A 28 -8.67 3.00 8.35
C LEU A 28 -8.52 3.91 7.13
N GLY A 29 -7.98 5.12 7.31
CA GLY A 29 -7.69 6.04 6.20
C GLY A 29 -6.71 5.45 5.19
N PHE A 30 -5.61 4.88 5.67
CA PHE A 30 -4.64 4.19 4.80
C PHE A 30 -5.24 2.94 4.17
N TYR A 31 -6.14 2.24 4.86
CA TYR A 31 -6.76 1.02 4.35
C TYR A 31 -7.65 1.27 3.13
N VAL A 32 -8.27 2.45 3.02
CA VAL A 32 -9.01 2.83 1.81
C VAL A 32 -8.07 2.88 0.60
N VAL A 33 -6.89 3.48 0.76
CA VAL A 33 -5.86 3.53 -0.29
C VAL A 33 -5.39 2.12 -0.65
N PHE A 34 -5.13 1.29 0.36
CA PHE A 34 -4.79 -0.13 0.16
C PHE A 34 -5.87 -0.89 -0.62
N ALA A 35 -7.15 -0.66 -0.32
CA ALA A 35 -8.24 -1.31 -1.02
C ALA A 35 -8.26 -0.93 -2.52
N PHE A 36 -8.02 0.33 -2.85
CA PHE A 36 -7.90 0.75 -4.26
C PHE A 36 -6.71 0.11 -4.96
N ASN A 37 -5.54 0.04 -4.32
CA ASN A 37 -4.39 -0.70 -4.89
C ASN A 37 -4.72 -2.16 -5.14
N ASN A 38 -5.35 -2.83 -4.18
CA ASN A 38 -5.70 -4.25 -4.33
C ASN A 38 -6.65 -4.52 -5.50
N VAL A 39 -7.53 -3.57 -5.82
CA VAL A 39 -8.40 -3.69 -7.00
C VAL A 39 -7.57 -3.63 -8.29
N ILE A 40 -6.57 -2.74 -8.36
CA ILE A 40 -5.69 -2.61 -9.52
C ILE A 40 -4.78 -3.83 -9.64
N ASP A 41 -4.25 -4.33 -8.52
CA ASP A 41 -3.44 -5.54 -8.48
C ASP A 41 -4.26 -6.77 -8.90
N SER A 42 -5.51 -6.87 -8.43
CA SER A 42 -6.45 -7.91 -8.88
C SER A 42 -6.78 -7.80 -10.37
N TYR A 43 -6.82 -6.58 -10.92
CA TYR A 43 -6.98 -6.37 -12.36
C TYR A 43 -5.74 -6.84 -13.15
N PHE A 44 -4.53 -6.53 -12.68
CA PHE A 44 -3.29 -7.03 -13.28
C PHE A 44 -3.17 -8.55 -13.23
N TYR A 45 -3.62 -9.14 -12.13
CA TYR A 45 -3.75 -10.59 -11.99
C TYR A 45 -4.71 -11.17 -13.03
N GLY A 46 -5.88 -10.54 -13.21
CA GLY A 46 -6.90 -10.98 -14.18
C GLY A 46 -6.45 -10.94 -15.65
N ILE A 47 -5.54 -10.03 -16.02
CA ILE A 47 -4.98 -9.95 -17.39
C ILE A 47 -3.70 -10.78 -17.57
N GLY A 48 -3.26 -11.55 -16.56
CA GLY A 48 -2.07 -12.39 -16.62
C GLY A 48 -0.73 -11.65 -16.54
N ARG A 49 -0.72 -10.40 -16.08
CA ARG A 49 0.50 -9.57 -15.92
C ARG A 49 1.04 -9.65 -14.48
N THR A 50 1.17 -10.87 -13.95
CA THR A 50 1.67 -11.12 -12.59
C THR A 50 3.09 -10.62 -12.37
N ASP A 51 3.90 -10.54 -13.42
CA ASP A 51 5.28 -10.04 -13.34
C ASP A 51 5.35 -8.60 -12.80
N LEU A 52 4.40 -7.75 -13.19
CA LEU A 52 4.34 -6.36 -12.77
C LEU A 52 4.09 -6.23 -11.25
N MET A 53 3.25 -7.11 -10.69
CA MET A 53 2.99 -7.15 -9.25
C MET A 53 4.19 -7.69 -8.47
N LEU A 54 4.95 -8.62 -9.07
CA LEU A 54 6.20 -9.11 -8.52
C LEU A 54 7.22 -7.96 -8.40
N TYR A 55 7.36 -7.13 -9.42
CA TYR A 55 8.22 -5.94 -9.35
C TYR A 55 7.74 -4.92 -8.32
N GLN A 56 6.44 -4.65 -8.24
CA GLN A 56 5.87 -3.74 -7.23
C GLN A 56 6.16 -4.25 -5.82
N SER A 57 5.79 -5.50 -5.50
CA SER A 57 5.96 -6.07 -4.17
C SER A 57 7.44 -6.19 -3.77
N LEU A 58 8.32 -6.54 -4.71
CA LEU A 58 9.77 -6.56 -4.48
C LEU A 58 10.31 -5.15 -4.23
N ALA A 59 9.87 -4.16 -5.01
CA ALA A 59 10.30 -2.77 -4.85
C ALA A 59 9.83 -2.19 -3.51
N VAL A 60 8.59 -2.43 -3.10
CA VAL A 60 8.08 -1.98 -1.80
C VAL A 60 8.82 -2.69 -0.66
N ASN A 61 8.96 -4.01 -0.70
CA ASN A 61 9.69 -4.74 0.34
C ASN A 61 11.17 -4.34 0.43
N THR A 62 11.83 -4.13 -0.71
CA THR A 62 13.27 -3.83 -0.71
C THR A 62 13.55 -2.36 -0.44
N LEU A 63 12.83 -1.43 -1.08
CA LEU A 63 13.08 0.00 -0.94
C LEU A 63 12.45 0.55 0.34
N PHE A 64 11.16 0.28 0.57
CA PHE A 64 10.45 0.86 1.70
C PHE A 64 10.84 0.16 3.01
N TYR A 65 10.64 -1.16 3.09
CA TYR A 65 10.98 -1.89 4.32
C TYR A 65 12.50 -2.03 4.52
N GLY A 66 13.28 -2.11 3.43
CA GLY A 66 14.75 -2.09 3.54
C GLY A 66 15.31 -0.74 4.03
N SER A 67 14.78 0.39 3.57
CA SER A 67 15.19 1.71 4.11
C SER A 67 14.74 1.89 5.55
N ALA A 68 13.55 1.40 5.93
CA ALA A 68 13.11 1.40 7.31
C ALA A 68 14.00 0.54 8.22
N PHE A 69 14.49 -0.60 7.73
CA PHE A 69 15.44 -1.44 8.45
C PHE A 69 16.80 -0.75 8.66
N VAL A 70 17.31 -0.04 7.65
CA VAL A 70 18.54 0.75 7.78
C VAL A 70 18.34 1.91 8.77
N ALA A 71 17.19 2.60 8.71
CA ALA A 71 16.84 3.66 9.65
C ALA A 71 16.75 3.16 11.11
N TYR A 72 16.24 1.94 11.31
CA TYR A 72 16.26 1.26 12.59
C TYR A 72 17.69 0.96 13.07
N GLN A 73 18.57 0.46 12.19
CA GLN A 73 19.97 0.23 12.54
C GLN A 73 20.76 1.50 12.90
N LEU A 74 20.37 2.64 12.33
CA LEU A 74 20.95 3.96 12.64
C LEU A 74 20.46 4.53 13.98
N GLY A 75 19.54 3.88 14.67
CA GLY A 75 18.97 4.34 15.95
C GLY A 75 18.10 5.58 15.82
N TRP A 76 17.66 5.92 14.60
CA TRP A 76 16.78 7.07 14.35
C TRP A 76 15.31 6.78 14.70
N PHE A 77 14.96 5.50 14.90
CA PHE A 77 13.58 5.08 15.12
C PHE A 77 13.49 3.95 16.15
N GLU A 78 12.73 4.16 17.23
CA GLU A 78 12.31 3.09 18.14
C GLU A 78 10.95 2.56 17.67
N PRO A 79 10.84 1.27 17.29
CA PRO A 79 9.60 0.69 16.82
C PRO A 79 8.63 0.49 18.00
N THR A 80 7.93 1.57 18.36
CA THR A 80 6.75 1.52 19.23
C THR A 80 5.52 1.12 18.41
N LEU A 81 4.42 0.76 19.08
CA LEU A 81 3.18 0.33 18.42
C LEU A 81 2.65 1.37 17.41
N GLU A 82 2.72 2.65 17.77
CA GLU A 82 2.35 3.78 16.91
C GLU A 82 3.31 3.93 15.73
N GLY A 83 4.63 3.78 15.97
CA GLY A 83 5.63 3.82 14.92
C GLY A 83 5.43 2.71 13.88
N ILE A 84 5.08 1.50 14.33
CA ILE A 84 4.77 0.37 13.44
C ILE A 84 3.49 0.68 12.62
N ALA A 85 2.44 1.19 13.24
CA ALA A 85 1.21 1.57 12.55
C ALA A 85 1.47 2.65 11.49
N PHE A 86 2.30 3.64 11.81
CA PHE A 86 2.73 4.68 10.87
C PHE A 86 3.53 4.10 9.70
N MET A 87 4.49 3.20 9.98
CA MET A 87 5.24 2.49 8.94
C MET A 87 4.34 1.71 8.00
N PHE A 88 3.33 1.02 8.51
CA PHE A 88 2.34 0.33 7.68
C PHE A 88 1.55 1.31 6.81
N GLY A 89 1.06 2.41 7.37
CA GLY A 89 0.31 3.42 6.63
C GLY A 89 1.12 4.07 5.50
N VAL A 90 2.37 4.46 5.79
CA VAL A 90 3.29 5.01 4.78
C VAL A 90 3.67 3.94 3.74
N GLY A 91 3.86 2.69 4.17
CA GLY A 91 4.15 1.58 3.25
C GLY A 91 3.03 1.33 2.24
N ILE A 92 1.77 1.36 2.69
CA ILE A 92 0.59 1.29 1.82
C ILE A 92 0.55 2.46 0.84
N THR A 93 0.87 3.67 1.30
CA THR A 93 0.89 4.87 0.45
C THR A 93 1.99 4.77 -0.62
N PHE A 94 3.16 4.27 -0.24
CA PHE A 94 4.29 4.08 -1.14
C PHE A 94 3.99 3.01 -2.20
N ASP A 95 3.38 1.90 -1.77
CA ASP A 95 2.85 0.87 -2.67
C ASP A 95 1.88 1.48 -3.68
N ALA A 96 0.96 2.35 -3.25
CA ALA A 96 0.00 3.01 -4.14
C ALA A 96 0.64 3.91 -5.20
N ILE A 97 1.70 4.62 -4.81
CA ILE A 97 2.46 5.45 -5.74
C ILE A 97 3.13 4.57 -6.80
N ILE A 98 3.71 3.43 -6.40
CA ILE A 98 4.33 2.49 -7.33
C ILE A 98 3.29 1.87 -8.26
N THR A 99 2.17 1.36 -7.73
CA THR A 99 1.08 0.78 -8.52
C THR A 99 0.52 1.80 -9.52
N MET A 100 0.32 3.05 -9.10
CA MET A 100 -0.15 4.13 -9.97
C MET A 100 0.88 4.48 -11.07
N GLY A 101 2.17 4.53 -10.72
CA GLY A 101 3.26 4.73 -11.69
C GLY A 101 3.32 3.61 -12.73
N LEU A 102 3.21 2.37 -12.28
CA LEU A 102 3.22 1.18 -13.11
C LEU A 102 2.00 1.11 -14.03
N TYR A 103 0.83 1.47 -13.51
CA TYR A 103 -0.41 1.61 -14.29
C TYR A 103 -0.27 2.67 -15.41
N ARG A 104 0.32 3.84 -15.11
CA ARG A 104 0.59 4.87 -16.13
C ARG A 104 1.58 4.38 -17.19
N TRP A 105 2.64 3.69 -16.79
CA TRP A 105 3.62 3.12 -17.72
C TRP A 105 2.99 2.07 -18.64
N LEU A 106 2.19 1.15 -18.09
CA LEU A 106 1.50 0.16 -18.90
C LEU A 106 0.54 0.81 -19.91
N ARG A 107 -0.23 1.81 -19.48
CA ARG A 107 -1.16 2.53 -20.36
C ARG A 107 -0.43 3.32 -21.47
N ALA A 108 0.74 3.87 -21.18
CA ALA A 108 1.58 4.51 -22.19
C ALA A 108 2.09 3.49 -23.24
N ASN A 109 2.54 2.31 -22.80
CA ASN A 109 2.96 1.25 -23.71
C ASN A 109 1.81 0.68 -24.57
N GLN A 110 0.62 0.49 -24.00
CA GLN A 110 -0.56 0.07 -24.77
C GLN A 110 -0.99 1.12 -25.82
N SER A 111 -0.80 2.40 -25.52
CA SER A 111 -1.06 3.48 -26.49
C SER A 111 -0.09 3.42 -27.67
N CYS A 112 1.20 3.15 -27.43
CA CYS A 112 2.20 2.98 -28.49
C CYS A 112 1.98 1.70 -29.33
N GLU A 113 1.53 0.61 -28.72
CA GLU A 113 1.25 -0.64 -29.45
C GLU A 113 0.07 -0.48 -30.43
N SER A 114 -0.95 0.30 -30.06
CA SER A 114 -2.06 0.67 -30.94
C SER A 114 -1.68 1.61 -32.09
N VAL A 115 -0.59 2.38 -31.96
CA VAL A 115 -0.09 3.28 -33.02
C VAL A 115 0.80 2.52 -34.01
N THR A 116 1.56 1.52 -33.56
CA THR A 116 2.42 0.70 -34.42
C THR A 116 1.66 -0.38 -35.20
N THR A 117 0.41 -0.67 -34.82
CA THR A 117 -0.52 -1.57 -35.51
C THR A 117 -1.50 -0.83 -36.44
N LYS A 118 -1.08 0.28 -37.05
CA LYS A 118 -1.75 0.73 -38.28
C LYS A 118 -1.33 -0.21 -39.43
N PRO A 119 -2.28 -0.79 -40.19
CA PRO A 119 -1.95 -1.71 -41.26
C PRO A 119 -1.14 -0.95 -42.33
N VAL A 120 0.03 -1.48 -42.66
CA VAL A 120 0.64 -1.25 -43.97
C VAL A 120 -0.22 -2.02 -44.98
N LEU A 121 -1.34 -1.43 -45.36
CA LEU A 121 -2.11 -1.80 -46.55
C LEU A 121 -2.44 -0.51 -47.29
N GLY A 122 -1.74 -0.33 -48.41
CA GLY A 122 -1.78 0.81 -49.31
C GLY A 122 -0.51 0.84 -50.14
#